data_AF-A0A967EGU2-F1
#
_entry.id   AF-A0A967EGU2-F1
#
_cell.length_a   1.000
_cell.length_b   1.000
_cell.length_c   1.000
_cell.angle_alpha   90.00
_cell.angle_beta   90.00
_cell.angle_gamma   90.00
#
_symmetry.space_group_name_H-M   'P 1'
#
loop_
_entity.id
_entity.type
_entity.pdbx_description
1 polymer ?
#
loop_
_entity_poly.entity_id
_entity_poly.type
_entity_poly.pdbx_seq_one_letter_code
_entity_poly.pdbx_strand_id
1 'polypeptide(L)'
;MTDLARQTQALFNLNAAAKPQFEQVTKVQEGMLEQAETFTRHWLERRQEALDTGLEALNEINSSDTPDPVAAIQTIAKWQRGSLERLTEDFREWMTVCLQPMQLAATPQSETKPADAASSGTDQGKAPSKPKGGAAASRAKSDHATPV
;
A
#
# COMPACT_ATOMS: atom_id res chain seq x y z
N MET A 1 -45.81 -11.53 -10.51
CA MET A 1 -44.84 -10.96 -11.47
C MET A 1 -44.02 -9.80 -10.90
N THR A 2 -44.56 -9.03 -9.96
CA THR A 2 -43.89 -7.85 -9.37
C THR A 2 -42.66 -8.19 -8.50
N ASP A 3 -42.68 -9.32 -7.76
CA ASP A 3 -41.54 -9.73 -6.93
C ASP A 3 -40.32 -10.19 -7.76
N LEU A 4 -40.56 -10.88 -8.87
CA LEU A 4 -39.48 -11.28 -9.78
C LEU A 4 -38.80 -10.03 -10.38
N ALA A 5 -39.58 -9.05 -10.83
CA ALA A 5 -39.04 -7.80 -11.36
C ALA A 5 -38.21 -7.04 -10.32
N ARG A 6 -38.66 -6.99 -9.06
CA ARG A 6 -37.92 -6.38 -7.95
C ARG A 6 -36.61 -7.12 -7.63
N GLN A 7 -36.64 -8.44 -7.63
CA GLN A 7 -35.46 -9.28 -7.40
C GLN A 7 -34.43 -9.11 -8.52
N THR A 8 -34.88 -9.08 -9.78
CA THR A 8 -34.00 -8.84 -10.94
C THR A 8 -33.39 -7.44 -10.88
N GLN A 9 -34.17 -6.41 -10.55
CA GLN A 9 -33.65 -5.04 -10.35
C GLN A 9 -32.59 -4.98 -9.24
N ALA A 10 -32.81 -5.68 -8.12
CA ALA A 10 -31.85 -5.75 -7.01
C ALA A 10 -30.54 -6.41 -7.44
N LEU A 11 -30.58 -7.50 -8.20
CA LEU A 11 -29.40 -8.17 -8.75
C LEU A 11 -28.63 -7.28 -9.73
N PHE A 12 -29.33 -6.56 -10.63
CA PHE A 12 -28.68 -5.62 -11.54
C PHE A 12 -28.00 -4.45 -10.80
N ASN A 13 -28.64 -3.91 -9.76
CA ASN A 13 -28.06 -2.84 -8.95
C ASN A 13 -26.84 -3.33 -8.14
N LEU A 14 -26.89 -4.55 -7.57
CA LEU A 14 -25.75 -5.19 -6.91
C LEU A 14 -24.59 -5.41 -7.89
N ASN A 15 -24.88 -5.89 -9.10
CA ASN A 15 -23.86 -6.13 -10.12
C ASN A 15 -23.23 -4.80 -10.61
N ALA A 16 -24.03 -3.75 -10.76
CA ALA A 16 -23.55 -2.42 -11.11
C ALA A 16 -22.68 -1.80 -10.00
N ALA A 17 -23.03 -2.00 -8.73
CA ALA A 17 -22.23 -1.54 -7.59
C ALA A 17 -20.94 -2.36 -7.39
N ALA A 18 -20.93 -3.64 -7.76
CA ALA A 18 -19.77 -4.52 -7.66
C ALA A 18 -18.73 -4.32 -8.78
N LYS A 19 -19.15 -3.87 -9.97
CA LYS A 19 -18.26 -3.63 -11.11
C LYS A 19 -17.06 -2.70 -10.82
N PRO A 20 -17.23 -1.49 -10.23
CA PRO A 20 -16.09 -0.61 -9.93
C PRO A 20 -15.15 -1.18 -8.87
N GLN A 21 -15.68 -1.94 -7.91
CA GLN A 21 -14.88 -2.66 -6.92
C GLN A 21 -14.02 -3.75 -7.60
N PHE A 22 -14.61 -4.49 -8.54
CA PHE A 22 -13.90 -5.51 -9.30
C PHE A 22 -12.79 -4.92 -10.17
N GLU A 23 -13.07 -3.84 -10.91
CA GLU A 23 -12.05 -3.14 -11.73
C GLU A 23 -10.90 -2.60 -10.86
N GLN A 24 -11.20 -2.10 -9.65
CA GLN A 24 -10.17 -1.63 -8.73
C GLN A 24 -9.34 -2.78 -8.17
N VAL A 25 -9.96 -3.91 -7.80
CA VAL A 25 -9.25 -5.13 -7.36
C VAL A 25 -8.35 -5.68 -8.46
N THR A 26 -8.85 -5.77 -9.70
CA THR A 26 -8.05 -6.22 -10.85
C THR A 26 -6.82 -5.33 -11.06
N LYS A 27 -6.97 -4.00 -11.04
CA LYS A 27 -5.84 -3.07 -11.17
C LYS A 27 -4.80 -3.21 -10.06
N VAL A 28 -5.25 -3.43 -8.81
CA VAL A 28 -4.34 -3.67 -7.68
C VAL A 28 -3.60 -5.00 -7.86
N GLN A 29 -4.28 -6.06 -8.30
CA GLN A 29 -3.67 -7.37 -8.57
C GLN A 29 -2.65 -7.30 -9.71
N GLU A 30 -2.98 -6.64 -10.82
CA GLU A 30 -2.07 -6.44 -11.96
C GLU A 30 -0.81 -5.66 -11.52
N GLY A 31 -0.99 -4.55 -10.80
CA GLY A 31 0.13 -3.77 -10.28
C GLY A 31 1.00 -4.53 -9.27
N MET A 32 0.40 -5.40 -8.44
CA MET A 32 1.13 -6.29 -7.54
C MET A 32 1.99 -7.30 -8.31
N LEU A 33 1.45 -7.89 -9.36
CA LEU A 33 2.16 -8.87 -10.18
C LEU A 33 3.34 -8.22 -10.93
N GLU A 34 3.13 -7.04 -11.51
CA GLU A 34 4.20 -6.30 -12.19
C GLU A 34 5.35 -5.92 -11.24
N GLN A 35 5.01 -5.47 -10.03
CA GLN A 35 6.00 -5.17 -8.99
C GLN A 35 6.72 -6.43 -8.49
N ALA A 36 5.99 -7.53 -8.30
CA ALA A 36 6.59 -8.80 -7.88
C ALA A 36 7.55 -9.35 -8.95
N GLU A 37 7.20 -9.22 -10.24
CA GLU A 37 8.08 -9.58 -11.34
C GLU A 37 9.36 -8.73 -11.34
N THR A 38 9.21 -7.41 -11.20
CA THR A 38 10.32 -6.47 -11.15
C THR A 38 11.25 -6.76 -9.97
N PHE A 39 10.70 -6.91 -8.77
CA PHE A 39 11.44 -7.29 -7.57
C PHE A 39 12.19 -8.62 -7.76
N THR A 40 11.52 -9.64 -8.29
CA THR A 40 12.14 -10.97 -8.47
C THR A 40 13.32 -10.90 -9.43
N ARG A 41 13.20 -10.11 -10.50
CA ARG A 41 14.30 -9.88 -11.46
C ARG A 41 15.51 -9.27 -10.77
N HIS A 42 15.33 -8.14 -10.08
CA HIS A 42 16.41 -7.47 -9.37
C HIS A 42 17.01 -8.32 -8.25
N TRP A 43 16.18 -9.05 -7.52
CA TRP A 43 16.62 -9.98 -6.48
C TRP A 43 17.54 -11.06 -7.08
N LEU A 44 17.15 -11.68 -8.19
CA LEU A 44 17.99 -12.68 -8.85
C LEU A 44 19.33 -12.09 -9.32
N GLU A 45 19.32 -10.91 -9.93
CA GLU A 45 20.53 -10.21 -10.38
C GLU A 45 21.49 -9.94 -9.21
N ARG A 46 20.98 -9.38 -8.10
CA ARG A 46 21.81 -9.12 -6.90
C ARG A 46 22.33 -10.40 -6.24
N ARG A 47 21.57 -11.51 -6.32
CA ARG A 47 22.02 -12.81 -5.79
C ARG A 47 23.11 -13.44 -6.64
N GLN A 48 23.02 -13.29 -7.96
CA GLN A 48 24.10 -13.69 -8.88
C GLN A 48 25.36 -12.86 -8.59
N GLU A 49 25.23 -11.55 -8.47
CA GLU A 49 26.35 -10.66 -8.13
C GLU A 49 27.00 -11.02 -6.78
N ALA A 50 26.20 -11.38 -5.77
CA ALA A 50 26.71 -11.82 -4.47
C ALA A 50 27.52 -13.14 -4.55
N LEU A 51 27.12 -14.06 -5.44
CA LEU A 51 27.85 -15.29 -5.71
C LEU A 51 29.15 -15.02 -6.44
N ASP A 52 29.10 -14.22 -7.51
CA ASP A 52 30.28 -13.88 -8.32
C ASP A 52 31.34 -13.17 -7.46
N THR A 53 30.94 -12.14 -6.71
CA THR A 53 31.84 -11.43 -5.79
C THR A 53 32.34 -12.31 -4.65
N GLY A 54 31.59 -13.33 -4.26
CA GLY A 54 32.03 -14.33 -3.28
C GLY A 54 33.11 -15.25 -3.84
N LEU A 55 32.95 -15.70 -5.08
CA LEU A 55 33.96 -16.49 -5.78
C LEU A 55 35.24 -15.69 -6.05
N GLU A 56 35.11 -14.42 -6.44
CA GLU A 56 36.25 -13.50 -6.58
C GLU A 56 37.01 -13.34 -5.26
N ALA A 57 36.31 -13.11 -4.15
CA ALA A 57 36.90 -13.01 -2.82
C ALA A 57 37.64 -14.30 -2.42
N LEU A 58 37.07 -15.47 -2.70
CA LEU A 58 37.72 -16.76 -2.44
C LEU A 58 38.97 -16.95 -3.31
N ASN A 59 38.91 -16.57 -4.59
CA ASN A 59 40.07 -16.63 -5.47
C ASN A 59 41.18 -15.69 -4.99
N GLU A 60 40.84 -14.47 -4.59
CA GLU A 60 41.80 -13.49 -4.05
C GLU A 60 42.54 -14.04 -2.82
N ILE A 61 41.81 -14.67 -1.89
CA ILE A 61 42.37 -15.31 -0.69
C ILE A 61 43.32 -16.46 -1.06
N ASN A 62 43.00 -17.23 -2.09
CA ASN A 62 43.77 -18.43 -2.47
C ASN A 62 44.89 -18.16 -3.49
N SER A 63 44.95 -16.96 -4.09
CA SER A 63 45.91 -16.64 -5.16
C SER A 63 47.29 -16.21 -4.63
N SER A 64 47.47 -16.06 -3.32
CA SER A 64 48.76 -15.64 -2.76
C SER A 64 49.68 -16.83 -2.49
N ASP A 65 50.90 -16.78 -3.03
CA ASP A 65 51.94 -17.80 -2.80
C ASP A 65 52.36 -17.92 -1.32
N THR A 66 52.09 -16.88 -0.53
CA THR A 66 52.28 -16.86 0.92
C THR A 66 50.92 -16.63 1.59
N PRO A 67 50.50 -17.46 2.56
CA PRO A 67 49.28 -17.23 3.31
C PRO A 67 49.33 -15.93 4.11
N ASP A 68 48.39 -15.01 3.87
CA ASP A 68 48.20 -13.79 4.66
C ASP A 68 46.81 -13.79 5.33
N PRO A 69 46.73 -14.19 6.62
CA PRO A 69 45.47 -14.21 7.37
C PRO A 69 44.82 -12.83 7.52
N VAL A 70 45.62 -11.75 7.57
CA VAL A 70 45.09 -10.40 7.75
C VAL A 70 44.44 -9.91 6.47
N ALA A 71 45.08 -10.12 5.32
CA ALA A 71 44.48 -9.84 4.02
C ALA A 71 43.21 -10.67 3.81
N ALA A 72 43.22 -11.96 4.14
CA ALA A 72 42.04 -12.82 4.00
C ALA A 72 40.84 -12.31 4.82
N ILE A 73 41.06 -11.89 6.07
CA ILE A 73 40.00 -11.30 6.90
C ILE A 73 39.47 -10.00 6.27
N GLN A 74 40.33 -9.17 5.69
CA GLN A 74 39.91 -7.94 5.03
C GLN A 74 39.07 -8.20 3.78
N THR A 75 39.47 -9.17 2.95
CA THR A 75 38.73 -9.59 1.75
C THR A 75 37.35 -10.14 2.12
N ILE A 76 37.26 -10.98 3.18
CA ILE A 76 35.98 -11.47 3.71
C ILE A 76 35.11 -10.31 4.22
N ALA A 77 35.68 -9.40 5.00
CA ALA A 77 34.94 -8.26 5.55
C ALA A 77 34.38 -7.34 4.44
N LYS A 78 35.15 -7.15 3.36
CA LYS A 78 34.71 -6.41 2.17
C LYS A 78 33.52 -7.10 1.49
N TRP A 79 33.61 -8.41 1.26
CA TRP A 79 32.51 -9.19 0.67
C TRP A 79 31.25 -9.18 1.55
N GLN A 80 31.41 -9.32 2.87
CA GLN A 80 30.30 -9.24 3.82
C GLN A 80 29.59 -7.89 3.77
N ARG A 81 30.35 -6.78 3.70
CA ARG A 81 29.77 -5.43 3.58
C ARG A 81 28.92 -5.29 2.32
N GLY A 82 29.45 -5.65 1.15
CA GLY A 82 28.68 -5.63 -0.10
C GLY A 82 27.45 -6.53 -0.05
N SER A 83 27.54 -7.66 0.64
CA SER A 83 26.40 -8.57 0.85
C SER A 83 25.29 -7.94 1.70
N LEU A 84 25.64 -7.18 2.74
CA LEU A 84 24.68 -6.44 3.56
C LEU A 84 24.02 -5.29 2.78
N GLU A 85 24.77 -4.60 1.92
CA GLU A 85 24.22 -3.55 1.05
C GLU A 85 23.16 -4.11 0.09
N ARG A 86 23.47 -5.23 -0.59
CA ARG A 86 22.52 -5.91 -1.47
C ARG A 86 21.28 -6.43 -0.72
N LEU A 87 21.46 -7.00 0.47
CA LEU A 87 20.35 -7.42 1.35
C LEU A 87 19.45 -6.26 1.78
N THR A 88 20.06 -5.08 2.04
CA THR A 88 19.31 -3.89 2.42
C THR A 88 18.46 -3.38 1.26
N GLU A 89 18.99 -3.40 0.03
CA GLU A 89 18.21 -3.03 -1.15
C GLU A 89 17.08 -4.02 -1.43
N ASP A 90 17.34 -5.33 -1.28
CA ASP A 90 16.29 -6.35 -1.36
C ASP A 90 15.15 -6.09 -0.38
N PHE A 91 15.48 -5.72 0.86
CA PHE A 91 14.48 -5.39 1.87
C PHE A 91 13.68 -4.13 1.50
N ARG A 92 14.35 -3.12 0.94
CA ARG A 92 13.71 -1.87 0.52
C ARG A 92 12.72 -2.10 -0.62
N GLU A 93 13.11 -2.87 -1.63
CA GLU A 93 12.23 -3.22 -2.74
C GLU A 93 11.09 -4.14 -2.27
N TRP A 94 11.37 -5.11 -1.41
CA TRP A 94 10.33 -5.98 -0.82
C TRP A 94 9.25 -5.18 -0.07
N MET A 95 9.67 -4.19 0.73
CA MET A 95 8.74 -3.27 1.40
C MET A 95 7.89 -2.47 0.41
N THR A 96 8.44 -2.11 -0.76
CA THR A 96 7.70 -1.43 -1.82
C THR A 96 6.60 -2.33 -2.37
N VAL A 97 6.92 -3.58 -2.72
CA VAL A 97 5.95 -4.59 -3.19
C VAL A 97 4.84 -4.81 -2.15
N CYS A 98 5.18 -4.83 -0.86
CA CYS A 98 4.21 -5.08 0.21
C CYS A 98 3.30 -3.88 0.50
N LEU A 99 3.84 -2.66 0.49
CA LEU A 99 3.13 -1.46 0.97
C LEU A 99 2.41 -0.70 -0.14
N GLN A 100 2.89 -0.72 -1.38
CA GLN A 100 2.27 0.03 -2.48
C GLN A 100 0.83 -0.43 -2.79
N PRO A 101 0.47 -1.73 -2.73
CA PRO A 101 -0.90 -2.18 -2.93
C PRO A 101 -1.86 -1.68 -1.86
N MET A 102 -1.39 -1.54 -0.61
CA MET A 102 -2.20 -0.97 0.48
C MET A 102 -2.53 0.50 0.22
N GLN A 103 -1.61 1.25 -0.38
CA GLN A 103 -1.85 2.66 -0.74
C GLN A 103 -2.86 2.81 -1.88
N LEU A 104 -2.79 1.93 -2.88
CA LEU A 104 -3.75 1.89 -4.00
C LEU A 104 -5.16 1.49 -3.53
N ALA A 105 -5.26 0.61 -2.53
CA ALA A 105 -6.53 0.22 -1.92
C ALA A 105 -7.11 1.32 -0.99
N ALA A 106 -6.27 2.18 -0.41
CA ALA A 106 -6.68 3.22 0.53
C ALA A 106 -7.10 4.54 -0.13
N THR A 107 -7.10 4.65 -1.46
CA THR A 107 -7.47 5.88 -2.17
C THR A 107 -8.98 5.88 -2.48
N PRO A 108 -9.83 6.60 -1.70
CA PRO A 108 -11.25 6.75 -2.05
C PRO A 108 -11.38 7.63 -3.30
N GLN A 109 -12.07 7.14 -4.33
CA GLN A 109 -12.54 7.99 -5.43
C GLN A 109 -13.64 8.94 -4.91
N SER A 110 -13.27 10.06 -4.31
CA SER A 110 -14.17 11.18 -4.11
C SER A 110 -14.05 12.16 -5.28
N GLU A 111 -14.58 11.79 -6.45
CA GLU A 111 -14.86 12.76 -7.52
C GLU A 111 -15.91 12.23 -8.49
N THR A 112 -17.14 12.05 -7.99
CA THR A 112 -18.34 12.07 -8.84
C THR A 112 -19.08 13.36 -8.52
N LYS A 113 -18.69 14.45 -9.20
CA LYS A 113 -19.43 15.71 -9.21
C LYS A 113 -20.79 15.43 -9.88
N PRO A 114 -21.93 15.55 -9.20
CA PRO A 114 -23.22 15.46 -9.88
C PRO A 114 -23.34 16.68 -10.80
N ALA A 115 -23.53 16.42 -12.09
CA ALA A 115 -23.91 17.45 -13.04
C ALA A 115 -25.27 18.03 -12.63
N ASP A 116 -25.35 19.36 -12.66
CA ASP A 116 -26.55 20.15 -12.45
C ASP A 116 -27.75 19.60 -13.21
N ALA A 117 -28.82 19.28 -12.48
CA ALA A 117 -30.17 19.24 -13.03
C ALA A 117 -30.97 20.36 -12.37
N ALA A 118 -30.99 21.50 -13.03
CA ALA A 118 -31.84 22.63 -12.69
C ALA A 118 -33.32 22.31 -12.97
N SER A 119 -34.17 22.91 -12.14
CA SER A 119 -35.55 23.34 -12.41
C SER A 119 -36.69 22.35 -12.20
N SER A 120 -37.44 22.54 -11.11
CA SER A 120 -38.77 23.18 -11.20
C SER A 120 -39.25 23.56 -9.80
N GLY A 121 -39.50 24.85 -9.57
CA GLY A 121 -39.96 25.38 -8.29
C GLY A 121 -41.46 25.24 -8.05
N THR A 122 -41.88 25.42 -6.80
CA THR A 122 -43.10 26.18 -6.45
C THR A 122 -42.96 26.73 -5.03
N ASP A 123 -43.58 27.88 -4.85
CA ASP A 123 -43.41 28.95 -3.89
C ASP A 123 -44.22 28.76 -2.57
N GLN A 124 -43.91 29.62 -1.59
CA GLN A 124 -44.71 30.11 -0.45
C GLN A 124 -44.66 29.42 0.94
N GLY A 125 -44.27 30.23 1.95
CA GLY A 125 -44.68 30.03 3.35
C GLY A 125 -43.80 30.77 4.38
N LYS A 126 -44.32 31.87 4.94
CA LYS A 126 -43.63 32.93 5.69
C LYS A 126 -43.61 32.75 7.24
N ALA A 127 -42.40 32.72 7.82
CA ALA A 127 -41.93 33.37 9.08
C ALA A 127 -42.58 33.02 10.47
N PRO A 128 -42.10 33.55 11.63
CA PRO A 128 -41.15 32.88 12.52
C PRO A 128 -41.60 32.80 14.01
N SER A 129 -40.99 31.94 14.83
CA SER A 129 -41.12 32.01 16.30
C SER A 129 -39.95 31.37 17.06
N LYS A 130 -39.12 32.22 17.68
CA LYS A 130 -38.42 31.98 18.95
C LYS A 130 -39.25 32.69 20.04
N PRO A 131 -39.19 32.37 21.35
CA PRO A 131 -37.93 32.06 22.06
C PRO A 131 -38.00 31.14 23.32
N LYS A 132 -36.80 30.87 23.87
CA LYS A 132 -36.43 30.94 25.31
C LYS A 132 -36.40 29.66 26.17
N GLY A 133 -35.24 29.47 26.81
CA GLY A 133 -35.01 28.70 28.04
C GLY A 133 -33.96 27.60 27.84
N GLY A 134 -32.83 27.53 28.54
CA GLY A 134 -32.22 28.30 29.61
C GLY A 134 -30.85 27.68 29.93
N ALA A 135 -30.04 28.42 30.69
CA ALA A 135 -28.71 28.09 31.23
C ALA A 135 -28.65 26.69 31.90
N ALA A 136 -27.54 26.01 32.17
CA ALA A 136 -26.16 26.38 32.50
C ALA A 136 -25.30 25.09 32.33
N ALA A 137 -24.09 25.15 31.77
CA ALA A 137 -22.81 25.23 32.48
C ALA A 137 -22.10 23.89 32.79
N SER A 138 -20.78 23.92 32.52
CA SER A 138 -19.69 23.26 33.25
C SER A 138 -19.08 21.94 32.71
N ARG A 139 -17.99 22.12 31.94
CA ARG A 139 -16.60 21.80 32.34
C ARG A 139 -16.19 20.32 32.58
N ALA A 140 -15.40 19.84 31.62
CA ALA A 140 -14.15 19.05 31.69
C ALA A 140 -14.06 17.78 32.57
N LYS A 141 -13.62 16.67 31.94
CA LYS A 141 -12.31 16.04 32.19
C LYS A 141 -12.04 14.89 31.19
N SER A 142 -10.85 14.93 30.60
CA SER A 142 -10.20 13.82 29.93
C SER A 142 -9.75 12.80 30.97
N ASP A 143 -9.85 11.51 30.67
CA ASP A 143 -8.98 10.50 31.29
C ASP A 143 -8.65 9.40 30.27
N HIS A 144 -7.36 9.32 29.97
CA HIS A 144 -6.68 8.21 29.34
C HIS A 144 -6.47 7.11 30.39
N ALA A 145 -6.77 5.85 30.08
CA ALA A 145 -6.18 4.70 30.76
C ALA A 145 -6.18 3.47 29.85
N THR A 146 -4.98 3.03 29.47
CA THR A 146 -4.68 1.69 28.97
C THR A 146 -4.29 0.82 30.17
N PRO A 147 -4.72 -0.45 30.26
CA PRO A 147 -4.02 -1.43 31.07
C PRO A 147 -3.32 -2.50 30.21
N VAL A 148 -2.22 -2.97 30.80
CA VAL A 148 -1.22 -3.96 30.39
C VAL A 148 -1.80 -5.37 30.27
#